data_AF-A0A535BIV6-F1
#
_entry.id   AF-A0A535BIV6-F1
#
_cell.length_a   1.000
_cell.length_b   1.000
_cell.length_c   1.000
_cell.angle_alpha   90.00
_cell.angle_beta   90.00
_cell.angle_gamma   90.00
#
_symmetry.space_group_name_H-M   'P 1'
#
loop_
_entity.id
_entity.type
_entity.pdbx_description
1 polymer ?
#
loop_
_entity_poly.entity_id
_entity_poly.type
_entity_poly.pdbx_seq_one_letter_code
_entity_poly.pdbx_strand_id
1 'polypeptide(L)'
;MNQTHLMVIGLTAAALLDLHLGAGSLFLFMASAAQTPIPRFAGYADLPGVRLWYTDSGGSGVPVVLLHANTGNADSWQYNIPGFVEAGYRVVAFDRRGWGRSTTNPDTGPQPSTIAEDLHALVEYLKIDRFHLVGVAGGGF
;
A
#
# COMPACT_ATOMS: atom_id res chain seq x y z
N MET A 1 -8.10 -2.29 -42.85
CA MET A 1 -8.90 -2.33 -41.62
C MET A 1 -8.04 -2.94 -40.51
N ASN A 2 -7.41 -2.09 -39.71
CA ASN A 2 -7.00 -2.34 -38.32
C ASN A 2 -6.38 -1.02 -37.82
N GLN A 3 -7.14 -0.28 -37.02
CA GLN A 3 -6.69 0.94 -36.36
C GLN A 3 -6.27 0.55 -34.94
N THR A 4 -4.98 0.71 -34.66
CA THR A 4 -4.41 0.63 -33.31
C THR A 4 -4.89 1.86 -32.53
N HIS A 5 -5.81 1.67 -31.59
CA HIS A 5 -6.23 2.74 -30.69
C HIS A 5 -5.17 2.95 -29.61
N LEU A 6 -4.34 3.97 -29.83
CA LEU A 6 -3.46 4.58 -28.85
C LEU A 6 -4.35 5.28 -27.80
N MET A 7 -4.38 4.78 -26.56
CA MET A 7 -5.11 5.44 -25.47
C MET A 7 -4.28 6.64 -24.98
N VAL A 8 -4.70 7.82 -25.43
CA VAL A 8 -4.20 9.12 -24.99
C VAL A 8 -4.69 9.36 -23.56
N ILE A 9 -3.77 9.43 -22.59
CA ILE A 9 -4.06 9.88 -21.23
C ILE A 9 -4.29 11.39 -21.30
N GLY A 10 -5.56 11.80 -21.19
CA GLY A 10 -5.95 13.20 -21.21
C GLY A 10 -5.48 13.93 -19.95
N LEU A 11 -4.56 14.87 -20.12
CA LEU A 11 -4.39 16.02 -19.25
C LEU A 11 -4.94 17.24 -20.01
N THR A 12 -6.18 17.64 -19.73
CA THR A 12 -6.67 18.96 -20.16
C THR A 12 -6.56 19.92 -18.98
N ALA A 13 -5.40 20.56 -18.86
CA ALA A 13 -5.28 21.84 -18.18
C ALA A 13 -5.49 22.93 -19.22
N ALA A 14 -6.61 23.64 -19.14
CA ALA A 14 -6.84 24.84 -19.92
C ALA A 14 -6.01 25.99 -19.33
N ALA A 15 -5.07 26.55 -20.09
CA ALA A 15 -4.66 27.95 -19.96
C ALA A 15 -3.76 28.42 -21.13
N LEU A 16 -4.30 29.36 -21.89
CA LEU A 16 -3.71 30.62 -22.35
C LEU A 16 -2.50 30.56 -23.31
N LEU A 17 -2.76 31.00 -24.55
CA LEU A 17 -1.75 31.55 -25.45
C LEU A 17 -1.15 32.79 -24.80
N ASP A 18 0.15 32.77 -24.51
CA ASP A 18 0.96 33.98 -24.40
C ASP A 18 2.17 33.85 -25.33
N LEU A 19 2.07 34.52 -26.48
CA LEU A 19 3.20 34.83 -27.35
C LEU A 19 3.95 35.99 -26.70
N HIS A 20 5.21 35.83 -26.28
CA HIS A 20 6.23 36.91 -26.34
C HIS A 20 7.66 36.39 -26.14
N LEU A 21 8.56 36.97 -26.94
CA LEU A 21 10.01 36.85 -26.90
C LEU A 21 10.57 37.39 -25.58
N GLY A 22 11.48 36.68 -24.92
CA GLY A 22 12.32 37.26 -23.87
C GLY A 22 12.59 36.31 -22.70
N ALA A 23 13.81 36.37 -22.18
CA ALA A 23 14.38 35.46 -21.21
C ALA A 23 13.54 35.28 -19.93
N GLY A 24 13.47 34.04 -19.47
CA GLY A 24 13.27 33.70 -18.06
C GLY A 24 11.84 33.83 -17.56
N SER A 25 11.06 32.76 -17.67
CA SER A 25 9.89 32.55 -16.81
C SER A 25 9.90 31.10 -16.34
N LEU A 26 10.64 30.88 -15.26
CA LEU A 26 10.54 29.66 -14.46
C LEU A 26 9.19 29.70 -13.76
N PHE A 27 8.17 29.08 -14.38
CA PHE A 27 6.90 28.83 -13.72
C PHE A 27 7.10 27.67 -12.72
N LEU A 28 7.52 27.99 -11.50
CA LEU A 28 7.35 27.10 -10.36
C LEU A 28 5.89 27.20 -9.91
N PHE A 29 5.06 26.22 -10.31
CA PHE A 29 3.79 25.99 -9.64
C PHE A 29 4.05 25.34 -8.28
N MET A 30 3.58 25.98 -7.21
CA MET A 30 3.58 25.47 -5.84
C MET A 30 2.24 24.78 -5.50
N ALA A 31 2.31 23.90 -4.50
CA ALA A 31 1.24 23.34 -3.64
C ALA A 31 0.56 22.04 -4.14
N SER A 32 0.34 20.99 -3.32
CA SER A 32 0.19 20.91 -1.86
C SER A 32 0.81 19.61 -1.30
N ALA A 33 1.42 19.66 -0.11
CA ALA A 33 1.70 18.44 0.65
C ALA A 33 0.46 18.05 1.46
N ALA A 34 -0.24 16.98 1.06
CA ALA A 34 -0.90 16.03 1.96
C ALA A 34 -1.76 15.05 1.15
N GLN A 35 -1.42 13.76 1.19
CA GLN A 35 -2.45 12.71 1.15
C GLN A 35 -2.03 11.53 2.03
N THR A 36 -2.33 11.62 3.32
CA THR A 36 -2.72 10.44 4.10
C THR A 36 -4.13 10.80 4.54
N PRO A 37 -5.16 10.11 4.06
CA PRO A 37 -5.53 8.91 4.80
C PRO A 37 -6.22 7.87 3.92
N ILE A 38 -5.63 6.70 3.67
CA ILE A 38 -6.46 5.54 3.35
C ILE A 38 -5.92 4.29 4.05
N PRO A 39 -6.08 4.26 5.38
CA PRO A 39 -6.71 3.10 5.99
C PRO A 39 -8.12 3.44 6.43
N ARG A 40 -9.10 2.68 5.96
CA ARG A 40 -10.43 2.70 6.57
C ARG A 40 -10.39 2.08 7.97
N PHE A 41 -9.48 1.13 8.15
CA PHE A 41 -9.24 0.44 9.40
C PHE A 41 -7.74 0.33 9.67
N ALA A 42 -7.38 0.49 10.93
CA ALA A 42 -6.05 0.18 11.43
C ALA A 42 -6.24 -0.51 12.79
N GLY A 43 -5.59 -1.65 12.98
CA GLY A 43 -5.89 -2.49 14.12
C GLY A 43 -4.88 -3.62 14.32
N TYR A 44 -5.11 -4.38 15.39
CA TYR A 44 -4.35 -5.58 15.66
C TYR A 44 -5.17 -6.80 15.28
N ALA A 45 -4.50 -7.78 14.68
CA ALA A 45 -4.97 -9.16 14.62
C ALA A 45 -4.28 -9.92 15.75
N ASP A 46 -5.07 -10.38 16.72
CA ASP A 46 -4.60 -11.28 17.78
C ASP A 46 -4.62 -12.71 17.24
N LEU A 47 -3.45 -13.21 16.85
CA LEU A 47 -3.24 -14.53 16.26
C LEU A 47 -2.54 -15.44 17.28
N PRO A 48 -2.58 -16.77 17.12
CA PRO A 48 -1.81 -17.67 17.97
C PRO A 48 -0.31 -17.32 17.93
N GLY A 49 0.29 -17.07 19.10
CA GLY A 49 1.72 -16.79 19.23
C GLY A 49 2.18 -15.39 18.77
N VAL A 50 1.32 -14.56 18.19
CA VAL A 50 1.71 -13.24 17.64
C VAL A 50 0.55 -12.25 17.59
N ARG A 51 0.84 -10.98 17.81
CA ARG A 51 -0.10 -9.87 17.61
C ARG A 51 0.40 -8.98 16.48
N LEU A 52 -0.32 -9.00 15.36
CA LEU A 52 0.09 -8.26 14.15
C LEU A 52 -0.68 -6.96 14.02
N TRP A 53 0.03 -5.84 13.91
CA TRP A 53 -0.55 -4.57 13.49
C TRP A 53 -0.75 -4.56 11.97
N TYR A 54 -1.90 -4.09 11.51
CA TYR A 54 -2.18 -3.93 10.09
C TYR A 54 -3.06 -2.70 9.81
N THR A 55 -3.00 -2.25 8.55
CA THR A 55 -3.90 -1.28 7.95
C THR A 55 -4.68 -1.92 6.81
N ASP A 56 -5.90 -1.46 6.58
CA ASP A 56 -6.76 -1.94 5.50
C ASP A 56 -7.52 -0.75 4.91
N SER A 57 -7.36 -0.54 3.60
CA SER A 57 -8.10 0.50 2.87
C SER A 57 -9.60 0.20 2.79
N GLY A 58 -9.99 -1.06 2.99
CA GLY A 58 -11.34 -1.57 2.72
C GLY A 58 -11.66 -1.56 1.23
N GLY A 59 -12.95 -1.73 0.92
CA GLY A 59 -13.46 -1.82 -0.46
C GLY A 59 -13.59 -3.27 -0.95
N SER A 60 -14.16 -3.41 -2.14
CA SER A 60 -14.46 -4.71 -2.78
C SER A 60 -13.48 -5.07 -3.90
N GLY A 61 -12.43 -4.27 -4.10
CA GLY A 61 -11.38 -4.55 -5.08
C GLY A 61 -10.60 -5.81 -4.74
N VAL A 62 -9.88 -6.35 -5.74
CA VAL A 62 -8.95 -7.47 -5.49
C VAL A 62 -7.91 -7.02 -4.44
N PRO A 63 -7.68 -7.81 -3.38
CA PRO A 63 -6.71 -7.43 -2.36
C PRO A 63 -5.26 -7.44 -2.86
N VAL A 64 -4.49 -6.44 -2.44
CA VAL A 64 -3.03 -6.40 -2.54
C VAL A 64 -2.48 -6.32 -1.12
N VAL A 65 -1.66 -7.30 -0.74
CA VAL A 65 -0.99 -7.33 0.57
C VAL A 65 0.44 -6.83 0.41
N LEU A 66 0.83 -5.87 1.23
CA LEU A 66 2.13 -5.20 1.18
C LEU A 66 3.02 -5.65 2.33
N LEU A 67 4.21 -6.14 2.02
CA LEU A 67 5.17 -6.70 2.97
C LEU A 67 6.48 -5.91 2.97
N HIS A 68 6.75 -5.23 4.08
CA HIS A 68 7.88 -4.30 4.20
C HIS A 68 9.25 -4.99 4.25
N ALA A 69 10.31 -4.23 3.97
CA ALA A 69 11.69 -4.66 4.07
C ALA A 69 12.13 -5.01 5.49
N ASN A 70 13.32 -5.63 5.64
CA ASN A 70 13.90 -5.87 6.97
C ASN A 70 13.95 -4.61 7.81
N THR A 71 14.55 -3.53 7.32
CA THR A 71 14.54 -2.25 8.02
C THR A 71 13.28 -1.46 7.68
N GLY A 72 12.18 -1.65 8.43
CA GLY A 72 10.95 -0.89 8.20
C GLY A 72 9.73 -1.40 8.95
N ASN A 73 8.56 -0.89 8.55
CA ASN A 73 7.22 -1.26 9.00
C ASN A 73 6.20 -0.89 7.91
N ALA A 74 4.90 -1.12 8.13
CA ALA A 74 3.82 -0.85 7.20
C ALA A 74 3.76 0.61 6.71
N ASP A 75 4.21 1.59 7.51
CA ASP A 75 4.19 3.02 7.14
C ASP A 75 5.16 3.33 5.98
N SER A 76 6.06 2.39 5.67
CA SER A 76 6.97 2.48 4.52
C SER A 76 6.22 2.51 3.18
N TRP A 77 4.96 2.07 3.16
CA TRP A 77 4.11 2.03 1.97
C TRP A 77 3.20 3.25 1.79
N GLN A 78 3.28 4.25 2.68
CA GLN A 78 2.32 5.37 2.70
C GLN A 78 2.18 6.10 1.37
N TYR A 79 3.25 6.18 0.56
CA TYR A 79 3.25 6.84 -0.74
C TYR A 79 2.80 5.92 -1.89
N ASN A 80 2.76 4.60 -1.67
CA ASN A 80 2.32 3.62 -2.67
C ASN A 80 0.82 3.29 -2.55
N ILE A 81 0.30 3.26 -1.32
CA ILE A 81 -1.07 2.87 -1.02
C ILE A 81 -2.10 3.67 -1.85
N PRO A 82 -2.04 5.02 -1.95
CA PRO A 82 -3.01 5.79 -2.73
C PRO A 82 -3.09 5.34 -4.19
N GLY A 83 -1.97 5.04 -4.83
CA GLY A 83 -1.94 4.61 -6.23
C GLY A 83 -2.62 3.26 -6.46
N PHE A 84 -2.45 2.29 -5.56
CA PHE A 84 -3.18 1.02 -5.63
C PHE A 84 -4.68 1.19 -5.38
N VAL A 85 -5.06 2.03 -4.41
CA VAL A 85 -6.48 2.30 -4.10
C VAL A 85 -7.16 3.02 -5.27
N GLU A 86 -6.52 4.03 -5.87
CA GLU A 86 -7.03 4.74 -7.05
C GLU A 86 -7.19 3.80 -8.26
N ALA A 87 -6.29 2.82 -8.41
CA ALA A 87 -6.41 1.76 -9.40
C ALA A 87 -7.49 0.71 -9.09
N GLY A 88 -8.22 0.85 -7.97
CA GLY A 88 -9.36 0.01 -7.61
C GLY A 88 -9.03 -1.22 -6.77
N TYR A 89 -7.82 -1.33 -6.21
CA TYR A 89 -7.45 -2.43 -5.31
C TYR A 89 -7.85 -2.14 -3.86
N ARG A 90 -8.15 -3.21 -3.09
CA ARG A 90 -8.14 -3.15 -1.63
C ARG A 90 -6.71 -3.37 -1.17
N VAL A 91 -6.16 -2.50 -0.33
CA VAL A 91 -4.76 -2.56 0.08
C VAL A 91 -4.67 -2.88 1.56
N VAL A 92 -3.92 -3.93 1.88
CA VAL A 92 -3.59 -4.33 3.25
C VAL A 92 -2.09 -4.22 3.44
N ALA A 93 -1.63 -3.52 4.46
CA ALA A 93 -0.22 -3.50 4.85
C ALA A 93 -0.12 -3.91 6.31
N PHE A 94 0.90 -4.69 6.68
CA PHE A 94 1.07 -5.11 8.07
C PHE A 94 2.53 -5.05 8.51
N ASP A 95 2.71 -4.86 9.81
CA ASP A 95 4.01 -4.92 10.45
C ASP A 95 4.36 -6.39 10.68
N ARG A 96 5.50 -6.85 10.16
CA ARG A 96 5.96 -8.23 10.40
C ARG A 96 6.20 -8.45 11.90
N ARG A 97 6.15 -9.72 12.34
CA ARG A 97 6.40 -10.08 13.74
C ARG A 97 7.66 -9.40 14.29
N GLY A 98 7.54 -8.76 15.45
CA GLY A 98 8.65 -8.07 16.12
C GLY A 98 9.13 -6.77 15.45
N TRP A 99 8.44 -6.29 14.41
CA TRP A 99 8.71 -5.01 13.77
C TRP A 99 7.59 -4.01 14.01
N GLY A 100 7.93 -2.72 13.97
CA GLY A 100 6.97 -1.63 14.11
C GLY A 100 6.14 -1.78 15.39
N ARG A 101 4.85 -2.03 15.21
CA ARG A 101 3.85 -2.17 16.28
C ARG A 101 3.50 -3.63 16.57
N SER A 102 3.93 -4.57 15.75
CA SER A 102 3.67 -6.00 15.93
C SER A 102 4.56 -6.61 17.00
N THR A 103 3.99 -7.47 17.85
CA THR A 103 4.70 -8.13 18.95
C THR A 103 4.56 -9.65 18.87
N THR A 104 5.57 -10.38 19.33
CA THR A 104 5.40 -11.81 19.63
C THR A 104 4.51 -11.96 20.88
N ASN A 105 3.74 -13.04 20.94
CA ASN A 105 2.86 -13.34 22.07
C ASN A 105 2.80 -14.86 22.32
N PRO A 106 3.91 -15.49 22.75
CA PRO A 106 4.02 -16.94 22.84
C PRO A 106 3.00 -17.58 23.81
N ASP A 107 2.46 -16.81 24.73
CA ASP A 107 1.49 -17.29 25.72
C ASP A 107 0.12 -17.64 25.11
N THR A 108 -0.19 -17.14 23.90
CA THR A 108 -1.49 -17.39 23.24
C THR A 108 -1.49 -18.64 22.35
N GLY A 109 -0.36 -19.34 22.23
CA GLY A 109 -0.24 -20.56 21.44
C GLY A 109 1.08 -20.67 20.69
N PRO A 110 1.31 -21.78 19.99
CA PRO A 110 2.52 -21.94 19.18
C PRO A 110 2.58 -20.85 18.13
N GLN A 111 3.71 -20.15 18.09
CA GLN A 111 3.97 -19.11 17.12
C GLN A 111 4.08 -19.73 15.71
N PRO A 112 3.51 -19.09 14.67
CA PRO A 112 3.88 -19.39 13.30
C PRO A 112 5.40 -19.28 13.16
N SER A 113 6.02 -20.27 12.56
CA SER A 113 7.48 -20.38 12.51
C SER A 113 8.08 -19.42 11.47
N THR A 114 7.28 -18.94 10.53
CA THR A 114 7.74 -18.10 9.40
C THR A 114 6.85 -16.88 9.15
N ILE A 115 7.39 -15.90 8.43
CA ILE A 115 6.64 -14.72 7.97
C ILE A 115 5.52 -15.12 6.99
N ALA A 116 5.72 -16.18 6.20
CA ALA A 116 4.70 -16.70 5.29
C ALA A 116 3.48 -17.23 6.06
N GLU A 117 3.70 -17.90 7.19
CA GLU A 117 2.59 -18.38 8.03
C GLU A 117 1.91 -17.24 8.79
N ASP A 118 2.62 -16.18 9.18
CA ASP A 118 2.01 -14.95 9.68
C ASP A 118 1.07 -14.32 8.65
N LEU A 119 1.56 -14.17 7.43
CA LEU A 119 0.79 -13.65 6.31
C LEU A 119 -0.46 -14.52 6.09
N HIS A 120 -0.29 -15.84 6.06
CA HIS A 120 -1.40 -16.77 5.89
C HIS A 120 -2.46 -16.62 7.00
N ALA A 121 -2.04 -16.59 8.26
CA ALA A 121 -2.94 -16.41 9.39
C ALA A 121 -3.65 -15.03 9.37
N LEU A 122 -2.95 -13.97 8.93
CA LEU A 122 -3.55 -12.66 8.78
C LEU A 122 -4.60 -12.62 7.67
N VAL A 123 -4.34 -13.21 6.49
CA VAL A 123 -5.33 -13.21 5.40
C VAL A 123 -6.56 -14.07 5.73
N GLU A 124 -6.39 -15.16 6.47
CA GLU A 124 -7.50 -15.95 7.05
C GLU A 124 -8.33 -15.10 8.02
N TYR A 125 -7.67 -14.40 8.96
CA TYR A 125 -8.32 -13.49 9.90
C TYR A 125 -9.14 -12.40 9.17
N LEU A 126 -8.60 -11.85 8.08
CA LEU A 126 -9.25 -10.84 7.26
C LEU A 126 -10.24 -11.39 6.23
N LYS A 127 -10.40 -12.71 6.14
CA LYS A 127 -11.25 -13.43 5.18
C LYS A 127 -10.91 -13.07 3.73
N ILE A 128 -9.63 -13.15 3.39
CA ILE A 128 -9.09 -12.86 2.05
C ILE A 128 -8.65 -14.17 1.41
N ASP A 129 -9.43 -14.65 0.44
CA ASP A 129 -9.17 -15.93 -0.23
C ASP A 129 -8.09 -15.84 -1.32
N ARG A 130 -8.03 -14.71 -2.04
CA ARG A 130 -7.07 -14.47 -3.13
C ARG A 130 -6.56 -13.04 -3.08
N PHE A 131 -5.27 -12.86 -3.29
CA PHE A 131 -4.61 -11.57 -3.24
C PHE A 131 -3.35 -11.55 -4.11
N HIS A 132 -2.88 -10.36 -4.45
CA HIS A 132 -1.52 -10.14 -4.93
C HIS A 132 -0.61 -9.80 -3.75
N LEU A 133 0.61 -10.33 -3.74
CA LEU A 133 1.62 -10.01 -2.73
C LEU A 133 2.67 -9.09 -3.35
N VAL A 134 2.99 -7.99 -2.65
CA VAL A 134 4.10 -7.11 -3.00
C VAL A 134 5.05 -7.07 -1.81
N GLY A 135 6.26 -7.59 -2.00
CA GLY A 135 7.31 -7.63 -0.99
C GLY A 135 8.57 -6.90 -1.45
N VAL A 136 9.27 -6.25 -0.51
CA VAL A 136 10.58 -5.65 -0.77
C VAL A 136 11.63 -6.27 0.15
N ALA A 137 12.80 -6.63 -0.39
CA ALA A 137 13.93 -7.19 0.36
C ALA A 137 13.50 -8.36 1.27
N GLY A 138 13.65 -8.24 2.59
CA GLY A 138 13.22 -9.26 3.55
C GLY A 138 11.71 -9.52 3.58
N GLY A 139 10.88 -8.68 2.96
CA GLY A 139 9.47 -8.96 2.70
C GLY A 139 9.22 -9.76 1.42
N GLY A 140 10.23 -9.97 0.58
CA GLY A 140 10.15 -10.83 -0.60
C GLY A 140 10.79 -12.22 -0.41
N PHE A 141 11.33 -12.50 0.76
CA PHE A 141 11.94 -13.77 1.16
C PHE A 141 10.97 -14.54 2.06
#